data_AF-K9X436-F1
#
_entry.id   AF-K9X436-F1
#
_cell.length_a   1.000
_cell.length_b   1.000
_cell.length_c   1.000
_cell.angle_alpha   90.00
_cell.angle_beta   90.00
_cell.angle_gamma   90.00
#
_symmetry.space_group_name_H-M   'P 1'
#
loop_
_entity.id
_entity.type
_entity.pdbx_description
1 polymer ?
#
loop_
_entity_poly.entity_id
_entity_poly.type
_entity_poly.pdbx_seq_one_letter_code
_entity_poly.pdbx_strand_id
1 'polypeptide(L)'
;MTTKITFDIDEALIKKAECWAKQQQLSLSDVIANLLRQLPEPDVIPQTEHPLAKFAGILSDSEAGELQQVIAAEFEQVDTNEW
;
A
#
# COMPACT_ATOMS: atom_id res chain seq x y z
N MET A 1 5.58 27.59 -11.29
CA MET A 1 6.03 28.39 -10.12
C MET A 1 7.01 27.53 -9.34
N THR A 2 8.17 28.06 -8.96
CA THR A 2 9.16 27.35 -8.13
C THR A 2 8.88 27.68 -6.66
N THR A 3 8.66 26.66 -5.84
CA THR A 3 8.47 26.79 -4.39
C THR A 3 9.71 26.28 -3.66
N LYS A 4 10.10 26.97 -2.58
CA LYS A 4 11.21 26.57 -1.74
C LYS A 4 10.65 25.89 -0.49
N ILE A 5 11.07 24.66 -0.23
CA ILE A 5 10.68 23.88 0.95
C ILE A 5 11.96 23.53 1.71
N THR A 6 11.91 23.63 3.03
CA THR A 6 13.01 23.25 3.92
C THR A 6 12.56 22.04 4.72
N PHE A 7 13.37 20.97 4.72
CA PHE A 7 13.12 19.74 5.47
C PHE A 7 14.28 19.49 6.43
N ASP A 8 13.96 18.97 7.61
CA ASP A 8 14.97 18.39 8.50
C ASP A 8 15.09 16.90 8.12
N ILE A 9 16.24 16.49 7.59
CA ILE A 9 16.48 15.15 7.05
C ILE A 9 17.82 14.64 7.57
N ASP A 10 17.83 13.39 8.02
CA ASP A 10 19.04 12.70 8.46
C ASP A 10 20.10 12.61 7.35
N GLU A 11 21.38 12.80 7.72
CA GLU A 11 22.50 12.82 6.77
C GLU A 11 22.66 11.49 6.01
N ALA A 12 22.31 10.35 6.63
CA ALA A 12 22.36 9.05 5.97
C ALA A 12 21.33 8.93 4.84
N LEU A 13 20.16 9.56 5.00
CA LEU A 13 19.13 9.61 3.96
C LEU A 13 19.56 10.50 2.79
N ILE A 14 20.22 11.62 3.06
CA ILE A 14 20.78 12.49 2.01
C ILE A 14 21.78 11.70 1.16
N LYS A 15 22.72 11.00 1.79
CA LYS A 15 23.70 10.17 1.09
C LYS A 15 23.05 9.07 0.24
N LYS A 16 22.00 8.43 0.77
CA LYS A 16 21.24 7.41 0.03
C LYS A 16 20.57 7.99 -1.20
N ALA A 17 19.93 9.16 -1.07
CA ALA A 17 19.27 9.85 -2.18
C ALA A 17 20.27 10.30 -3.25
N GLU A 18 21.44 10.81 -2.87
CA GLU A 18 22.51 11.18 -3.80
C GLU A 18 23.06 9.97 -4.57
N CYS A 19 23.28 8.84 -3.90
CA CYS A 19 23.71 7.60 -4.56
C CYS A 19 22.69 7.13 -5.60
N TRP A 20 21.40 7.16 -5.24
CA TRP A 20 20.32 6.79 -6.16
C TRP A 20 20.20 7.76 -7.34
N ALA A 21 20.36 9.07 -7.10
CA ALA A 21 20.37 10.10 -8.13
C ALA A 21 21.49 9.86 -9.15
N LYS A 22 22.71 9.54 -8.69
CA LYS A 22 23.86 9.20 -9.55
C LYS A 22 23.58 7.96 -10.40
N GLN A 23 22.97 6.92 -9.81
CA GLN A 23 22.63 5.69 -10.51
C GLN A 23 21.61 5.93 -11.64
N GLN A 24 20.66 6.84 -11.42
CA GLN A 24 19.61 7.17 -12.38
C GLN A 24 19.97 8.34 -13.33
N GLN A 25 21.17 8.92 -13.20
CA GLN A 25 21.59 10.15 -13.91
C GLN A 25 20.63 11.34 -13.72
N LEU A 26 20.03 11.45 -12.54
CA LEU A 26 19.10 12.53 -12.17
C LEU A 26 19.74 13.47 -11.16
N SER A 27 19.24 14.70 -11.07
CA SER A 27 19.62 15.61 -9.97
C SER A 27 18.89 15.21 -8.68
N LEU A 28 19.48 15.51 -7.53
CA LEU A 28 18.83 15.25 -6.23
C LEU A 28 17.46 15.94 -6.13
N SER A 29 17.32 17.13 -6.72
CA SER A 29 16.05 17.86 -6.79
C SER A 29 14.99 17.09 -7.60
N ASP A 30 15.37 16.47 -8.72
CA ASP A 30 14.45 15.69 -9.55
C ASP A 30 14.01 14.41 -8.84
N VAL A 31 14.92 13.75 -8.12
CA VAL A 31 14.60 12.59 -7.29
C VAL A 31 13.55 12.95 -6.23
N ILE A 32 13.78 14.05 -5.51
CA ILE A 32 12.85 14.52 -4.47
C ILE A 32 11.52 14.93 -5.08
N ALA A 33 11.53 15.68 -6.19
CA ALA A 33 10.30 16.07 -6.87
C ALA A 33 9.51 14.87 -7.39
N ASN A 34 10.19 13.83 -7.88
CA ASN A 34 9.53 12.62 -8.33
C ASN A 34 8.92 11.84 -7.16
N LEU A 35 9.61 11.73 -6.04
CA LEU A 35 9.07 11.12 -4.83
C LEU A 35 7.82 11.86 -4.33
N LEU A 36 7.87 13.19 -4.30
CA LEU A 36 6.71 14.01 -3.90
C LEU A 36 5.52 13.84 -4.85
N ARG A 37 5.76 13.55 -6.14
CA ARG A 37 4.70 13.25 -7.12
C ARG A 37 4.05 11.88 -6.89
N GLN A 38 4.72 10.96 -6.21
CA GLN A 38 4.14 9.66 -5.85
C GLN A 38 3.25 9.72 -4.61
N LEU A 39 3.22 10.85 -3.91
CA LEU A 39 2.31 11.02 -2.78
C LEU A 39 0.85 11.04 -3.27
N PRO A 40 -0.10 10.52 -2.48
CA PRO A 40 -1.52 10.58 -2.81
C PRO A 40 -1.94 12.03 -3.06
N GLU A 41 -2.84 12.25 -4.02
CA GLU A 41 -3.41 13.58 -4.20
C GLU A 41 -4.14 14.01 -2.91
N PRO A 42 -4.07 15.30 -2.54
CA PRO A 42 -4.60 15.79 -1.27
C PRO A 42 -6.11 15.56 -1.09
N ASP A 43 -6.85 15.41 -2.19
CA ASP A 43 -8.29 15.15 -2.20
C ASP A 43 -8.64 13.65 -2.24
N VAL A 44 -7.64 12.77 -2.27
CA VAL A 44 -7.85 11.35 -1.99
C VAL A 44 -8.00 11.23 -0.49
N ILE A 45 -9.24 11.38 -0.02
CA ILE A 45 -9.66 10.90 1.28
C ILE A 45 -9.11 9.47 1.38
N PRO A 46 -8.21 9.15 2.33
CA PRO A 46 -7.75 7.78 2.49
C PRO A 46 -9.02 6.96 2.60
N GLN A 47 -9.25 6.07 1.63
CA GLN A 47 -10.50 5.34 1.56
C GLN A 47 -10.74 4.79 2.95
N THR A 48 -11.77 5.32 3.61
CA THR A 48 -12.20 4.92 4.94
C THR A 48 -12.09 3.41 4.95
N GLU A 49 -11.27 2.89 5.88
CA GLU A 49 -10.92 1.47 6.01
C GLU A 49 -12.00 0.62 5.37
N HIS A 50 -11.63 -0.14 4.32
CA HIS A 50 -12.59 -0.92 3.54
C HIS A 50 -13.54 -1.60 4.53
N PRO A 51 -14.87 -1.60 4.34
CA PRO A 51 -15.79 -2.14 5.33
C PRO A 51 -15.45 -3.58 5.78
N LEU A 52 -14.70 -4.33 4.96
CA LEU A 52 -14.20 -5.67 5.33
C LEU A 52 -12.88 -5.69 6.12
N ALA A 53 -12.13 -4.60 6.19
CA ALA A 53 -10.90 -4.47 6.97
C ALA A 53 -11.13 -4.72 8.47
N LYS A 54 -12.33 -4.41 8.99
CA LYS A 54 -12.73 -4.75 10.36
C LYS A 54 -12.70 -6.24 10.67
N PHE A 55 -12.75 -7.10 9.64
CA PHE A 55 -12.69 -8.55 9.77
C PHE A 55 -11.29 -9.12 9.51
N ALA A 56 -10.31 -8.30 9.12
CA ALA A 56 -8.94 -8.75 8.92
C ALA A 56 -8.35 -9.22 10.26
N GLY A 57 -7.85 -10.45 10.30
CA GLY A 57 -7.27 -11.06 11.51
C GLY A 57 -8.28 -11.61 12.52
N ILE A 58 -9.59 -11.61 12.22
CA ILE A 58 -10.59 -12.29 13.07
C ILE A 58 -10.44 -13.82 13.02
N LEU A 59 -10.03 -14.35 11.87
CA LEU A 59 -9.72 -15.76 11.68
C LEU A 59 -8.27 -15.89 11.22
N SER A 60 -7.54 -16.82 11.82
CA SER A 60 -6.27 -17.29 11.26
C SER A 60 -6.51 -18.09 9.99
N ASP A 61 -5.49 -18.20 9.14
CA ASP A 61 -5.58 -19.00 7.90
C ASP A 61 -5.95 -20.47 8.17
N SER A 62 -5.50 -21.02 9.30
CA SER A 62 -5.86 -22.38 9.74
C SER A 62 -7.33 -22.50 10.11
N GLU A 63 -7.86 -21.56 10.92
CA GLU A 63 -9.27 -21.58 11.34
C GLU A 63 -10.21 -21.35 10.15
N ALA A 64 -9.82 -20.46 9.23
CA ALA A 64 -10.54 -20.22 7.99
C ALA A 64 -10.57 -21.49 7.11
N GLY A 65 -9.45 -22.21 7.03
CA GLY A 65 -9.34 -23.47 6.30
C GLY A 65 -10.21 -24.59 6.89
N GLU A 66 -10.26 -24.72 8.21
CA GLU A 66 -11.13 -25.70 8.89
C GLU A 66 -12.61 -25.39 8.65
N LEU A 67 -13.01 -24.11 8.76
CA LEU A 67 -14.37 -23.67 8.46
C LEU A 67 -14.77 -23.97 7.00
N GLN A 68 -13.88 -23.74 6.05
CA GLN A 68 -14.14 -24.07 4.63
C GLN A 68 -14.37 -25.57 4.43
N GLN A 69 -13.63 -26.44 5.12
CA GLN A 69 -13.81 -27.89 5.03
C GLN A 69 -15.16 -28.33 5.58
N VAL A 70 -15.58 -27.77 6.73
CA VAL A 70 -16.91 -28.05 7.32
C VAL A 70 -18.01 -27.58 6.39
N ILE A 71 -17.90 -26.37 5.83
CA ILE A 71 -18.89 -25.84 4.87
C ILE A 71 -19.00 -26.74 3.64
N ALA A 72 -17.87 -27.18 3.08
CA ALA A 72 -17.85 -28.06 1.91
C ALA A 72 -18.41 -29.46 2.20
N ALA A 73 -18.22 -29.97 3.42
CA ALA A 73 -18.62 -31.32 3.81
C ALA A 73 -20.09 -31.42 4.24
N GLU A 74 -20.62 -30.39 4.90
CA GLU A 74 -21.92 -30.46 5.60
C GLU A 74 -23.02 -29.63 4.94
N PHE A 75 -22.71 -28.77 3.97
CA PHE A 75 -23.68 -27.88 3.34
C PHE A 75 -23.72 -28.03 1.82
N GLU A 76 -24.92 -27.88 1.25
CA GLU A 76 -25.14 -27.86 -0.19
C GLU A 76 -24.44 -26.65 -0.82
N GLN A 77 -23.64 -26.89 -1.85
CA GLN A 77 -22.90 -25.85 -2.55
C GLN A 77 -23.80 -25.24 -3.61
N VAL A 78 -24.00 -23.92 -3.53
CA VAL A 78 -24.74 -23.19 -4.56
C VAL A 78 -23.92 -23.21 -5.86
N ASP A 79 -24.55 -23.61 -6.98
CA ASP A 79 -23.92 -23.46 -8.29
C ASP A 79 -23.76 -21.96 -8.59
N THR A 80 -22.51 -21.51 -8.68
CA THR A 80 -22.19 -20.12 -8.99
C THR A 80 -22.61 -19.69 -10.39
N ASN A 81 -23.02 -20.63 -11.25
CA ASN A 81 -23.49 -20.39 -12.62
C ASN A 81 -25.02 -20.54 -12.77
N GLU A 82 -25.75 -20.92 -11.71
CA GLU A 82 -27.21 -20.84 -11.69
C GLU A 82 -27.64 -19.40 -11.35
N TRP A 83 -27.59 -18.52 -12.35
CA TRP A 83 -28.13 -17.15 -12.30
C TRP A 83 -29.01 -16.89 -13.51
#